data_AF-E9KZG6-F1
#
_entry.id   AF-E9KZG6-F1
#
_cell.length_a   1.000
_cell.length_b   1.000
_cell.length_c   1.000
_cell.angle_alpha   90.00
_cell.angle_beta   90.00
_cell.angle_gamma   90.00
#
_symmetry.space_group_name_H-M   'P 1'
#
loop_
_entity.id
_entity.type
_entity.pdbx_description
1 polymer ?
#
loop_
_entity_poly.entity_id
_entity_poly.type
_entity_poly.pdbx_seq_one_letter_code
_entity_poly.pdbx_strand_id
1 'polypeptide(L)'
;GGWGNLGGGVTQLIMGSVLFPLFKTGMSAEKAWRSVCVVPAVVAFSWGLTILRISDDSPKGNYAELKKHGSMADVSAAASFRQGAFNFNTWLLFIQYACCFGVELTMNNAAALYFKEVFGQTTESAAAIASIFGWMNLFARGVGGFCSDKSNSKCGMRGRICA
;
A
#
# COMPACT_ATOMS: atom_id res chain seq x y z
N GLY A 1 -5.35 0.72 1.72
CA GLY A 1 -4.33 0.71 2.78
C GLY A 1 -3.49 -0.56 2.78
N GLY A 2 -4.06 -1.71 3.17
CA GLY A 2 -3.32 -2.99 3.35
C GLY A 2 -2.57 -3.53 2.13
N TRP A 3 -3.21 -3.46 0.96
CA TRP A 3 -2.64 -3.98 -0.30
C TRP A 3 -1.34 -3.31 -0.73
N GLY A 4 -1.12 -2.04 -0.40
CA GLY A 4 0.14 -1.34 -0.72
C GLY A 4 1.33 -1.89 0.07
N ASN A 5 1.15 -2.14 1.37
CA ASN A 5 2.23 -2.66 2.22
C ASN A 5 2.47 -4.16 2.01
N LEU A 6 1.41 -4.90 1.67
CA LEU A 6 1.55 -6.27 1.14
C LEU A 6 2.39 -6.25 -0.14
N GLY A 7 2.05 -5.37 -1.10
CA GLY A 7 2.80 -5.24 -2.35
C GLY A 7 4.27 -4.93 -2.11
N GLY A 8 4.59 -4.06 -1.14
CA GLY A 8 5.97 -3.80 -0.70
C GLY A 8 6.67 -5.05 -0.17
N GLY A 9 6.03 -5.81 0.72
CA GLY A 9 6.57 -7.06 1.27
C GLY A 9 6.74 -8.17 0.23
N VAL A 10 5.77 -8.35 -0.67
CA VAL A 10 5.84 -9.29 -1.80
C VAL A 10 6.97 -8.89 -2.76
N THR A 11 7.12 -7.60 -3.04
CA THR A 11 8.21 -7.10 -3.90
C THR A 11 9.56 -7.37 -3.25
N GLN A 12 9.74 -7.10 -1.96
CA GLN A 12 10.99 -7.41 -1.26
C GLN A 12 11.34 -8.90 -1.32
N LEU A 13 10.36 -9.79 -1.13
CA LEU A 13 10.55 -11.23 -1.18
C LEU A 13 10.88 -11.72 -2.61
N ILE A 14 10.09 -11.32 -3.62
CA ILE A 14 10.30 -11.74 -5.01
C ILE A 14 11.61 -11.18 -5.56
N MET A 15 11.90 -9.90 -5.31
CA MET A 15 13.09 -9.24 -5.83
C MET A 15 14.36 -9.75 -5.13
N GLY A 16 14.32 -9.85 -3.80
CA GLY A 16 15.47 -10.23 -2.99
C GLY A 16 15.77 -11.73 -3.01
N SER A 17 14.75 -12.57 -2.88
CA SER A 17 14.93 -14.02 -2.67
C SER A 17 14.78 -14.86 -3.94
N VAL A 18 14.17 -14.32 -5.01
CA VAL A 18 13.92 -15.08 -6.25
C VAL A 18 14.65 -14.47 -7.44
N LEU A 19 14.38 -13.21 -7.77
CA LEU A 19 14.91 -12.59 -8.98
C LEU A 19 16.40 -12.27 -8.86
N PHE A 20 16.87 -11.68 -7.76
CA PHE A 20 18.27 -11.33 -7.62
C PHE A 20 19.23 -12.55 -7.72
N PRO A 21 18.99 -13.68 -7.03
CA PRO A 21 19.81 -14.89 -7.19
C PRO A 21 19.77 -15.44 -8.63
N LEU A 22 18.59 -15.42 -9.27
CA LEU A 22 18.39 -15.92 -10.63
C LEU A 22 19.15 -15.10 -11.69
N PHE A 23 19.20 -13.77 -11.54
CA PHE A 23 19.97 -12.93 -12.45
C PHE A 23 21.48 -12.97 -12.15
N LYS A 24 21.88 -13.28 -10.91
CA LYS A 24 23.29 -13.42 -10.51
C LYS A 24 23.97 -14.66 -11.10
N THR A 25 23.24 -15.69 -11.51
CA THR A 25 23.84 -16.87 -12.17
C THR A 25 24.35 -16.57 -13.58
N GLY A 26 23.82 -15.54 -14.25
CA GLY A 26 24.18 -15.19 -15.63
C GLY A 26 24.78 -13.80 -15.81
N MET A 27 24.82 -12.95 -14.77
CA MET A 27 25.28 -11.56 -14.85
C MET A 27 26.06 -11.14 -13.58
N SER A 28 26.90 -10.10 -13.71
CA SER A 28 27.53 -9.48 -12.54
C SER A 28 26.48 -8.89 -11.60
N ALA A 29 26.77 -8.83 -10.30
CA ALA A 29 25.85 -8.32 -9.28
C ALA A 29 25.29 -6.93 -9.64
N GLU A 30 26.12 -6.09 -10.27
CA GLU A 30 25.77 -4.72 -10.66
C GLU A 30 24.79 -4.64 -11.83
N LYS A 31 24.82 -5.60 -12.77
CA LYS A 31 23.80 -5.72 -13.81
C LYS A 31 22.54 -6.43 -13.30
N ALA A 32 22.69 -7.37 -12.38
CA ALA A 32 21.59 -8.14 -11.81
C ALA A 32 20.58 -7.24 -11.08
N TRP A 33 21.01 -6.38 -10.14
CA TRP A 33 20.07 -5.52 -9.40
C TRP A 33 19.32 -4.52 -10.31
N ARG A 34 19.99 -3.99 -11.34
CA ARG A 34 19.36 -3.08 -12.32
C ARG A 34 18.31 -3.80 -13.15
N SER A 35 18.61 -5.02 -13.58
CA SER A 35 17.71 -5.83 -14.41
C SER A 35 16.47 -6.29 -13.63
N VAL A 36 16.65 -6.61 -12.34
CA VAL A 36 15.57 -7.02 -11.44
C VAL A 36 14.53 -5.89 -11.29
N CYS A 37 14.94 -4.61 -11.30
CA CYS A 37 14.03 -3.45 -11.27
C CYS A 37 13.16 -3.28 -12.53
N VAL A 38 13.54 -3.86 -13.66
CA VAL A 38 12.76 -3.77 -14.91
C VAL A 38 11.48 -4.61 -14.81
N VAL A 39 11.54 -5.74 -14.12
CA VAL A 39 10.40 -6.68 -13.98
C VAL A 39 9.17 -6.00 -13.35
N PRO A 40 9.23 -5.37 -12.16
CA PRO A 40 8.07 -4.70 -11.58
C PRO A 40 7.60 -3.49 -12.41
N ALA A 41 8.50 -2.80 -13.13
CA ALA A 41 8.13 -1.70 -14.00
C ALA A 41 7.24 -2.15 -15.17
N VAL A 42 7.60 -3.25 -15.83
CA VAL A 42 6.80 -3.84 -16.92
C VAL A 42 5.47 -4.35 -16.40
N VAL A 43 5.46 -5.05 -15.26
CA VAL A 43 4.22 -5.54 -14.63
C VAL A 43 3.30 -4.37 -14.28
N ALA A 44 3.79 -3.33 -13.62
CA ALA A 44 3.00 -2.16 -13.24
C ALA A 44 2.43 -1.41 -14.46
N PHE A 45 3.24 -1.24 -15.52
CA PHE A 45 2.80 -0.59 -16.75
C PHE A 45 1.71 -1.39 -17.47
N SER A 46 1.91 -2.71 -17.61
CA SER A 46 0.91 -3.60 -18.22
C SER A 46 -0.40 -3.65 -17.43
N TRP A 47 -0.32 -3.61 -16.09
CA TRP A 47 -1.48 -3.57 -15.22
C TRP A 47 -2.21 -2.23 -15.33
N GLY A 48 -1.47 -1.12 -15.41
CA GLY A 48 -2.03 0.21 -15.66
C GLY A 48 -2.82 0.28 -16.97
N LEU A 49 -2.27 -0.28 -18.06
CA LEU A 49 -2.98 -0.36 -19.35
C LEU A 49 -4.25 -1.21 -19.26
N THR A 50 -4.21 -2.33 -18.53
CA THR A 50 -5.37 -3.20 -18.33
C THR A 50 -6.49 -2.49 -17.57
N ILE A 51 -6.15 -1.78 -16.49
CA ILE A 51 -7.12 -0.99 -15.70
C ILE A 51 -7.81 0.06 -16.58
N LEU A 52 -7.06 0.75 -17.45
CA LEU A 52 -7.63 1.75 -18.35
C LEU A 52 -8.62 1.18 -19.37
N ARG A 53 -8.59 -0.13 -19.64
CA ARG A 53 -9.46 -0.80 -20.63
C ARG A 53 -10.62 -1.57 -20.02
N ILE A 54 -10.48 -2.05 -18.78
CA ILE A 54 -11.44 -2.99 -18.17
C ILE A 54 -12.18 -2.36 -16.97
N SER A 55 -11.60 -1.36 -16.31
CA SER A 55 -12.17 -0.85 -15.06
C SER A 55 -13.18 0.28 -15.29
N ASP A 56 -14.34 0.13 -14.66
CA ASP A 56 -15.33 1.19 -14.50
C ASP A 56 -15.05 2.03 -13.24
N ASP A 57 -15.30 3.34 -13.30
CA ASP A 57 -15.04 4.24 -12.17
C ASP A 57 -16.01 4.05 -10.99
N SER A 58 -17.20 3.51 -11.27
CA SER A 58 -18.25 3.28 -10.27
C SER A 58 -19.18 2.14 -10.67
N PRO A 59 -19.95 1.56 -9.74
CA PRO A 59 -21.00 0.58 -10.05
C PRO A 59 -22.08 1.12 -11.00
N LYS A 60 -22.16 2.45 -11.17
CA LYS A 60 -23.10 3.13 -12.07
C LYS A 60 -22.50 3.44 -13.45
N GLY A 61 -21.30 2.93 -13.73
CA GLY A 61 -20.54 3.22 -14.94
C GLY A 61 -19.56 4.38 -14.76
N ASN A 62 -19.03 4.87 -15.89
CA ASN A 62 -17.96 5.86 -15.93
C ASN A 62 -18.45 7.27 -15.53
N TYR A 63 -17.64 7.99 -14.76
CA TYR A 63 -18.02 9.34 -14.30
C TYR A 63 -18.20 10.33 -15.45
N ALA A 64 -17.49 10.17 -16.57
CA ALA A 64 -17.63 11.03 -17.74
C ALA A 64 -19.04 10.94 -18.36
N GLU A 65 -19.61 9.74 -18.41
CA GLU A 65 -20.96 9.50 -18.92
C GLU A 65 -22.02 9.99 -17.93
N LEU A 66 -21.81 9.72 -16.63
CA LEU A 66 -22.72 10.14 -15.57
C LEU A 66 -22.85 11.67 -15.47
N LYS A 67 -21.75 12.41 -15.69
CA LYS A 67 -21.77 13.88 -15.79
C LYS A 67 -22.51 14.36 -17.04
N LYS A 68 -22.31 13.69 -18.19
CA LYS A 68 -22.98 14.01 -19.45
C LYS A 68 -24.50 13.79 -19.38
N HIS A 69 -24.95 12.78 -18.65
CA HIS A 69 -26.36 12.50 -18.40
C HIS A 69 -26.97 13.32 -17.23
N GLY A 70 -26.22 14.27 -16.65
CA GLY A 70 -26.70 15.12 -15.56
C GLY A 70 -26.99 14.39 -14.24
N SER A 71 -26.54 13.13 -14.11
CA SER A 71 -26.80 12.27 -12.95
C SER A 71 -25.80 12.49 -11.81
N MET A 72 -24.79 13.34 -12.01
CA MET A 72 -23.76 13.69 -11.04
C MET A 72 -23.47 15.20 -11.09
N ALA A 73 -23.45 15.86 -9.92
CA ALA A 73 -23.08 17.26 -9.82
C ALA A 73 -21.59 17.46 -10.09
N ASP A 74 -21.23 18.51 -10.85
CA ASP A 74 -19.84 18.88 -11.09
C ASP A 74 -19.27 19.58 -9.84
N VAL A 75 -18.85 18.77 -8.88
CA VAL A 75 -18.08 19.26 -7.73
C VAL A 75 -16.66 19.58 -8.18
N SER A 76 -16.26 20.84 -8.05
CA SER A 76 -14.89 21.26 -8.30
C SER A 76 -13.94 20.57 -7.31
N ALA A 77 -12.91 19.91 -7.85
CA ALA A 77 -11.86 19.28 -7.05
C ALA A 77 -11.19 20.30 -6.11
N ALA A 78 -11.02 21.54 -6.56
CA ALA A 78 -10.45 22.63 -5.76
C ALA A 78 -11.35 23.02 -4.58
N ALA A 79 -12.67 23.00 -4.78
CA ALA A 79 -13.63 23.29 -3.71
C ALA A 79 -13.64 22.17 -2.64
N SER A 80 -13.62 20.90 -3.08
CA SER A 80 -13.54 19.75 -2.18
C SER A 80 -12.22 19.71 -1.41
N PHE A 81 -11.11 20.01 -2.08
CA PHE A 81 -9.79 20.13 -1.45
C PHE A 81 -9.76 21.25 -0.41
N ARG A 82 -10.28 22.44 -0.77
CA ARG A 82 -10.36 23.59 0.14
C ARG A 82 -11.19 23.26 1.39
N GLN A 83 -12.34 22.62 1.20
CA GLN A 83 -13.20 22.20 2.31
C GLN A 83 -12.51 21.20 3.24
N GLY A 84 -11.79 20.22 2.66
CA GLY A 84 -11.00 19.26 3.44
C GLY A 84 -9.86 19.92 4.22
N ALA A 85 -9.12 20.84 3.58
CA ALA A 85 -7.97 21.53 4.18
C ALA A 85 -8.36 22.47 5.33
N PHE A 86 -9.52 23.13 5.26
CA PHE A 86 -10.00 24.00 6.32
C PHE A 86 -10.70 23.26 7.47
N ASN A 87 -10.91 21.94 7.35
CA ASN A 87 -11.50 21.16 8.43
C ASN A 87 -10.43 20.71 9.42
N PHE A 88 -10.55 21.13 10.68
CA PHE A 88 -9.62 20.79 11.75
C PHE A 88 -9.49 19.28 11.98
N ASN A 89 -10.59 18.52 11.83
CA ASN A 89 -10.57 17.07 12.00
C ASN A 89 -9.66 16.39 10.98
N THR A 90 -9.57 16.93 9.75
CA THR A 90 -8.66 16.42 8.72
C THR A 90 -7.21 16.46 9.19
N TRP A 91 -6.79 17.53 9.87
CA TRP A 91 -5.43 17.67 10.37
C TRP A 91 -5.13 16.72 11.53
N LEU A 92 -6.09 16.48 12.42
CA LEU A 92 -5.95 15.46 13.47
C LEU A 92 -5.75 14.06 12.88
N LEU A 93 -6.61 13.68 11.92
CA LEU A 93 -6.51 12.41 11.19
C LEU A 93 -5.19 12.33 10.40
N PHE A 94 -4.76 13.43 9.80
CA PHE A 94 -3.50 13.52 9.04
C PHE A 94 -2.29 13.29 9.93
N ILE A 95 -2.19 13.96 11.08
CA ILE A 95 -1.06 13.79 12.02
C ILE A 95 -1.05 12.36 12.56
N GLN A 96 -2.20 11.84 13.00
CA GLN A 96 -2.30 10.47 13.49
C GLN A 96 -1.85 9.45 12.42
N TYR A 97 -2.31 9.61 11.18
CA TYR A 97 -1.91 8.76 10.07
C TYR A 97 -0.41 8.89 9.79
N ALA A 98 0.13 10.12 9.75
CA ALA A 98 1.55 10.37 9.52
C ALA A 98 2.43 9.73 10.60
N CYS A 99 2.03 9.79 11.88
CA CYS A 99 2.75 9.13 12.96
C CYS A 99 2.70 7.59 12.83
N CYS A 100 1.51 7.01 12.66
CA CYS A 100 1.36 5.55 12.54
C CYS A 100 2.08 5.00 11.30
N PHE A 101 1.81 5.59 10.13
CA PHE A 101 2.40 5.15 8.88
C PHE A 101 3.90 5.47 8.80
N GLY A 102 4.34 6.58 9.38
CA GLY A 102 5.76 6.97 9.44
C GLY A 102 6.59 5.96 10.23
N VAL A 103 6.13 5.56 11.41
CA VAL A 103 6.80 4.51 12.21
C VAL A 103 6.79 3.15 11.48
N GLU A 104 5.69 2.83 10.81
CA GLU A 104 5.59 1.61 10.00
C GLU A 104 6.60 1.62 8.84
N LEU A 105 6.79 2.77 8.17
CA LEU A 105 7.73 2.90 7.06
C LEU A 105 9.19 2.80 7.53
N THR A 106 9.56 3.44 8.64
CA THR A 106 10.91 3.36 9.20
C THR A 106 11.23 1.93 9.65
N MET A 107 10.28 1.25 10.29
CA MET A 107 10.43 -0.16 10.67
C MET A 107 10.64 -1.06 9.43
N ASN A 108 9.82 -0.91 8.39
CA ASN A 108 9.96 -1.73 7.16
C ASN A 108 11.29 -1.49 6.43
N ASN A 109 11.83 -0.28 6.47
CA ASN A 109 13.11 0.04 5.83
C ASN A 109 14.30 -0.52 6.64
N ALA A 110 14.26 -0.37 7.98
CA ALA A 110 15.34 -0.79 8.86
C ALA A 110 15.34 -2.29 9.19
N ALA A 111 14.19 -2.97 9.14
CA ALA A 111 14.04 -4.34 9.62
C ALA A 111 14.99 -5.33 8.93
N ALA A 112 15.06 -5.31 7.59
CA ALA A 112 15.91 -6.24 6.85
C ALA A 112 17.41 -6.03 7.16
N LEU A 113 17.85 -4.77 7.31
CA LEU A 113 19.23 -4.43 7.66
C LEU A 113 19.53 -4.86 9.10
N TYR A 114 18.62 -4.60 10.02
CA TYR A 114 18.74 -4.94 11.44
C TYR A 114 18.88 -6.46 11.65
N PHE A 115 18.06 -7.28 10.98
CA PHE A 115 18.18 -8.74 11.06
C PHE A 115 19.50 -9.27 10.49
N LYS A 116 20.05 -8.60 9.48
CA LYS A 116 21.36 -8.97 8.91
C LYS A 116 22.52 -8.60 9.83
N GLU A 117 22.53 -7.37 10.35
CA GLU A 117 23.68 -6.82 11.10
C GLU A 117 23.72 -7.28 12.56
N VAL A 118 22.57 -7.36 13.23
CA VAL A 118 22.50 -7.70 14.66
C VAL A 118 22.37 -9.21 14.89
N PHE A 119 21.60 -9.90 14.05
CA PHE A 119 21.35 -11.34 14.18
C PHE A 119 22.20 -12.20 13.24
N GLY A 120 23.06 -11.60 12.42
CA GLY A 120 23.96 -12.32 11.51
C GLY A 120 23.23 -13.13 10.43
N GLN A 121 21.96 -12.83 10.14
CA GLN A 121 21.18 -13.58 9.18
C GLN A 121 21.63 -13.34 7.74
N THR A 122 21.47 -14.35 6.89
CA THR A 122 21.69 -14.20 5.45
C THR A 122 20.73 -13.16 4.87
N THR A 123 21.11 -12.51 3.76
CA THR A 123 20.27 -11.47 3.14
C THR A 123 18.90 -12.02 2.72
N GLU A 124 18.84 -13.30 2.36
CA GLU A 124 17.62 -14.00 1.96
C GLU A 124 16.70 -14.27 3.16
N SER A 125 17.22 -14.81 4.26
CA SER A 125 16.44 -15.08 5.47
C SER A 125 15.98 -13.79 6.17
N ALA A 126 16.83 -12.76 6.21
CA ALA A 126 16.48 -11.44 6.74
C ALA A 126 15.36 -10.77 5.92
N ALA A 127 15.42 -10.86 4.59
CA ALA A 127 14.36 -10.35 3.71
C ALA A 127 13.05 -11.13 3.88
N ALA A 128 13.11 -12.45 4.04
CA ALA A 128 11.93 -13.28 4.29
C ALA A 128 11.24 -12.89 5.61
N ILE A 129 12.00 -12.72 6.69
CA ILE A 129 11.44 -12.30 7.99
C ILE A 129 10.87 -10.89 7.93
N ALA A 130 11.57 -9.94 7.30
CA ALA A 130 11.07 -8.58 7.12
C ALA A 130 9.77 -8.55 6.29
N SER A 131 9.65 -9.42 5.28
CA SER A 131 8.43 -9.50 4.46
C SER A 131 7.20 -9.91 5.27
N ILE A 132 7.34 -10.77 6.30
CA ILE A 132 6.23 -11.21 7.16
C ILE A 132 5.55 -10.01 7.84
N PHE A 133 6.33 -9.00 8.21
CA PHE A 133 5.80 -7.75 8.77
C PHE A 133 4.92 -7.00 7.76
N GLY A 134 5.32 -6.95 6.48
CA GLY A 134 4.51 -6.43 5.39
C GLY A 134 3.21 -7.22 5.16
N TRP A 135 3.27 -8.55 5.25
CA TRP A 135 2.12 -9.45 5.12
C TRP A 135 1.10 -9.29 6.27
N MET A 136 1.57 -9.11 7.50
CA MET A 136 0.71 -8.87 8.66
C MET A 136 -0.22 -7.67 8.43
N ASN A 137 0.24 -6.64 7.72
CA ASN A 137 -0.55 -5.42 7.46
C ASN A 137 -1.79 -5.66 6.59
N LEU A 138 -1.85 -6.75 5.82
CA LEU A 138 -3.06 -7.14 5.09
C LEU A 138 -4.15 -7.58 6.07
N PHE A 139 -3.79 -8.48 7.00
CA PHE A 139 -4.70 -9.04 7.97
C PHE A 139 -5.05 -8.03 9.07
N ALA A 140 -4.06 -7.35 9.65
CA ALA A 140 -4.27 -6.39 10.72
C ALA A 140 -5.23 -5.27 10.31
N ARG A 141 -5.15 -4.80 9.06
CA ARG A 141 -6.07 -3.77 8.55
C ARG A 141 -7.45 -4.31 8.21
N GLY A 142 -7.54 -5.53 7.66
CA GLY A 142 -8.83 -6.18 7.43
C GLY A 142 -9.59 -6.44 8.73
N VAL A 143 -8.88 -6.96 9.74
CA VAL A 143 -9.42 -7.21 11.09
C VAL A 143 -9.78 -5.90 11.78
N GLY A 144 -8.93 -4.87 11.71
CA GLY A 144 -9.23 -3.56 12.27
C GLY A 144 -10.50 -2.94 11.69
N GLY A 145 -10.68 -3.01 10.36
CA GLY A 145 -11.90 -2.56 9.70
C GLY A 145 -13.13 -3.34 10.16
N PHE A 146 -13.04 -4.67 10.17
CA PHE A 146 -14.12 -5.54 10.64
C PHE A 146 -14.51 -5.29 12.10
N CYS A 147 -13.52 -5.14 12.98
CA CYS A 147 -13.74 -4.81 14.39
C CYS A 147 -14.39 -3.43 14.55
N SER A 148 -13.95 -2.42 13.79
CA SER A 148 -14.51 -1.07 13.80
C SER A 148 -15.97 -1.06 13.32
N ASP A 149 -16.28 -1.77 12.23
CA ASP A 149 -17.64 -1.88 11.68
C ASP A 149 -18.58 -2.62 12.64
N LYS A 150 -18.09 -3.68 13.29
CA LYS A 150 -18.85 -4.42 14.31
C LYS A 150 -19.11 -3.59 15.57
N SER A 151 -18.13 -2.76 15.97
CA SER A 151 -18.29 -1.82 17.08
C SER A 151 -19.26 -0.68 16.74
N ASN A 152 -19.22 -0.18 15.49
CA ASN A 152 -20.16 0.81 14.98
C ASN A 152 -21.61 0.29 14.97
N SER A 153 -21.82 -0.96 14.56
CA SER A 153 -23.14 -1.59 14.58
C SER A 153 -23.76 -1.69 15.97
N LYS A 154 -22.95 -1.71 17.03
CA LYS A 154 -23.41 -1.86 18.42
C LYS A 154 -23.50 -0.54 19.19
N CYS A 155 -22.58 0.38 18.95
CA CYS A 155 -22.41 1.60 19.76
C CYS A 155 -22.42 2.91 18.95
N GLY A 156 -22.77 2.87 17.65
CA GLY A 156 -22.75 4.02 16.76
C GLY A 156 -21.36 4.67 16.63
N MET A 157 -21.29 5.99 16.38
CA MET A 157 -20.02 6.70 16.22
C MET A 157 -19.08 6.60 17.43
N ARG A 158 -19.62 6.46 18.66
CA ARG A 158 -18.80 6.26 19.86
C ARG A 158 -18.06 4.92 19.83
N GLY A 159 -18.66 3.89 19.24
CA GLY A 159 -18.02 2.58 19.03
C GLY A 159 -16.83 2.62 18.07
N ARG A 160 -16.82 3.54 17.09
CA ARG A 160 -15.71 3.71 16.13
C ARG A 160 -14.49 4.41 16.72
N ILE A 161 -14.69 5.20 17.78
CA ILE A 161 -13.60 5.95 18.43
C ILE A 161 -12.88 5.05 19.45
N CYS A 162 -13.58 4.05 19.99
CA CYS A 162 -13.04 3.12 20.99
C CYS A 162 -12.37 1.86 20.40
N ALA A 163 -12.48 1.62 19.10
CA ALA A 163 -11.95 0.43 18.39
C ALA A 163 -10.82 0.84 17.45
#